data_AF-A0A8X6HZS4-F1
#
_entry.id   AF-A0A8X6HZS4-F1
#
_cell.length_a   1.000
_cell.length_b   1.000
_cell.length_c   1.000
_cell.angle_alpha   90.00
_cell.angle_beta   90.00
_cell.angle_gamma   90.00
#
_symmetry.space_group_name_H-M   'P 1'
#
loop_
_entity.id
_entity.type
_entity.pdbx_description
1 polymer ?
#
loop_
_entity_poly.entity_id
_entity_poly.type
_entity_poly.pdbx_seq_one_letter_code
_entity_poly.pdbx_strand_id
1 'polypeptide(L)'
;MFQFGRNDLLIEVYIRDLLALVNSKSYIKLTDLYNKLGSYLRALETLGVTTSNYAAMLYPVVETCLPVEILKAWDRYRLNREVKEDPVLIKEKVLENLMSFLRHEVEGEEHRVLAETAFGSGIFPI
;
A
#
# COMPACT_ATOMS: atom_id res chain seq x y z
N MET A 1 3.39 24.15 -24.15
CA MET A 1 3.59 24.86 -22.86
C MET A 1 2.31 24.95 -22.00
N PHE A 2 1.34 24.01 -22.12
CA PHE A 2 0.02 24.11 -21.45
C PHE A 2 -0.39 22.90 -20.58
N GLN A 3 0.55 21.99 -20.27
CA GLN A 3 0.28 20.85 -19.38
C GLN A 3 0.68 21.08 -17.92
N PHE A 4 1.54 22.06 -17.65
CA PHE A 4 2.13 22.25 -16.32
C PHE A 4 1.05 22.52 -15.26
N GLY A 5 0.23 23.57 -15.44
CA GLY A 5 -0.84 23.90 -14.49
C GLY A 5 -1.98 22.89 -14.36
N ARG A 6 -2.06 21.87 -15.24
CA ARG A 6 -3.05 20.78 -15.13
C ARG A 6 -2.49 19.60 -14.34
N ASN A 7 -1.20 19.33 -14.48
CA ASN A 7 -0.53 18.27 -13.75
C ASN A 7 -0.40 18.62 -12.27
N ASP A 8 -0.10 19.88 -11.93
CA ASP A 8 -0.04 20.34 -10.54
C ASP A 8 -1.38 20.15 -9.81
N LEU A 9 -2.50 20.47 -10.47
CA LEU A 9 -3.85 20.24 -9.93
C LEU A 9 -4.16 18.76 -9.74
N LEU A 10 -3.74 17.89 -10.67
CA LEU A 10 -3.94 16.44 -10.54
C LEU A 10 -3.13 15.87 -9.38
N ILE A 11 -1.87 16.30 -9.21
CA ILE A 11 -1.05 15.94 -8.05
C ILE A 11 -1.76 16.35 -6.75
N GLU A 12 -2.31 17.56 -6.69
CA GLU A 12 -3.04 18.04 -5.53
C GLU A 12 -4.28 17.19 -5.22
N VAL A 13 -5.07 16.83 -6.24
CA VAL A 13 -6.24 15.96 -6.08
C VAL A 13 -5.81 14.58 -5.55
N TYR A 14 -4.79 13.97 -6.13
CA TYR A 14 -4.31 12.65 -5.68
C TYR A 14 -3.77 12.68 -4.25
N ILE A 15 -3.05 13.73 -3.85
CA ILE A 15 -2.60 13.89 -2.47
C ILE A 15 -3.80 14.09 -1.53
N ARG A 16 -4.79 14.89 -1.91
CA ARG A 16 -6.02 15.09 -1.12
C ARG A 16 -6.82 13.79 -1.00
N ASP A 17 -6.92 12.99 -2.05
CA ASP A 17 -7.60 11.69 -2.04
C ASP A 17 -6.85 10.67 -1.16
N LEU A 18 -5.52 10.66 -1.20
CA LEU A 18 -4.69 9.88 -0.28
C LEU A 18 -4.95 10.30 1.18
N LEU A 19 -4.99 11.60 1.47
CA LEU A 19 -5.30 12.12 2.81
C LEU A 19 -6.74 11.82 3.24
N ALA A 20 -7.70 11.86 2.33
CA ALA A 20 -9.08 11.47 2.61
C ALA A 20 -9.17 9.99 3.00
N LEU A 21 -8.35 9.13 2.36
CA LEU A 21 -8.25 7.72 2.70
C LEU A 21 -7.77 7.49 4.12
N VAL A 22 -6.78 8.25 4.59
CA VAL A 22 -6.30 8.23 5.98
C VAL A 22 -7.45 8.43 6.98
N ASN A 23 -8.39 9.31 6.65
CA ASN A 23 -9.55 9.60 7.51
C ASN A 23 -10.61 8.48 7.49
N SER A 24 -10.65 7.68 6.42
CA SER A 24 -11.64 6.62 6.19
C SER A 24 -11.19 5.20 6.54
N LYS A 25 -10.00 5.05 7.15
CA LYS A 25 -9.30 3.77 7.39
C LYS A 25 -10.07 2.69 8.18
N SER A 26 -11.16 3.05 8.86
CA SER A 26 -11.94 2.15 9.72
C SER A 26 -12.89 1.21 8.97
N TYR A 27 -13.18 1.46 7.69
CA TYR A 27 -14.26 0.77 6.95
C TYR A 27 -13.84 0.19 5.58
N ILE A 28 -12.58 0.37 5.19
CA ILE A 28 -12.08 -0.08 3.89
C ILE A 28 -11.42 -1.45 4.04
N LYS A 29 -11.78 -2.39 3.15
CA LYS A 29 -11.12 -3.70 3.05
C LYS A 29 -9.67 -3.54 2.62
N LEU A 30 -8.79 -4.43 3.06
CA LEU A 30 -7.36 -4.33 2.75
C LEU A 30 -7.09 -4.39 1.23
N THR A 31 -7.82 -5.23 0.49
CA THR A 31 -7.75 -5.32 -0.98
C THR A 31 -8.09 -3.99 -1.65
N ASP A 32 -9.17 -3.33 -1.20
CA ASP A 32 -9.60 -2.03 -1.74
C ASP A 32 -8.59 -0.94 -1.41
N LEU A 33 -8.01 -0.98 -0.20
CA LEU A 33 -6.95 -0.06 0.23
C LEU A 33 -5.71 -0.20 -0.66
N TYR A 34 -5.23 -1.43 -0.85
CA TYR A 34 -4.08 -1.74 -1.70
C TYR A 34 -4.29 -1.27 -3.14
N ASN A 35 -5.45 -1.59 -3.72
CA ASN A 35 -5.78 -1.20 -5.09
C ASN A 35 -5.82 0.34 -5.26
N LYS A 36 -6.42 1.07 -4.31
CA LYS A 36 -6.45 2.54 -4.34
C LYS A 36 -5.06 3.14 -4.20
N LEU A 37 -4.27 2.67 -3.23
CA LEU A 37 -2.89 3.11 -3.03
C LEU A 37 -2.04 2.88 -4.28
N GLY A 38 -2.12 1.69 -4.87
CA GLY A 38 -1.41 1.35 -6.11
C GLY A 38 -1.84 2.24 -7.29
N SER A 39 -3.13 2.52 -7.42
CA SER A 39 -3.66 3.41 -8.46
C SER A 39 -3.14 4.84 -8.32
N TYR A 40 -3.16 5.40 -7.10
CA TYR A 40 -2.69 6.76 -6.87
C TYR A 40 -1.18 6.90 -7.01
N LEU A 41 -0.39 5.94 -6.51
CA LEU A 41 1.06 5.94 -6.70
C LEU A 41 1.43 5.88 -8.18
N ARG A 42 0.77 5.03 -8.97
CA ARG A 42 0.99 4.94 -10.42
C ARG A 42 0.57 6.21 -11.17
N ALA A 43 -0.53 6.84 -10.75
CA ALA A 43 -0.97 8.10 -11.32
C ALA A 43 0.03 9.24 -11.03
N LEU A 44 0.53 9.30 -9.80
CA LEU A 44 1.58 10.23 -9.37
C LEU A 44 2.89 10.01 -10.16
N GLU A 45 3.31 8.76 -10.36
CA GLU A 45 4.48 8.44 -11.21
C GLU A 45 4.32 8.93 -12.65
N THR A 46 3.13 8.76 -13.23
CA THR A 46 2.82 9.24 -14.59
C THR A 46 2.88 10.77 -14.69
N LEU A 47 2.62 11.47 -13.59
CA LEU A 47 2.71 12.93 -13.47
C LEU A 47 4.13 13.42 -13.15
N GLY A 48 5.11 12.51 -13.05
CA GLY A 48 6.51 12.84 -12.75
C GLY A 48 6.87 12.83 -11.27
N VAL A 49 5.94 12.45 -10.39
CA VAL A 49 6.17 12.24 -8.96
C VAL A 49 6.66 10.80 -8.77
N THR A 50 7.96 10.59 -9.03
CA THR A 50 8.55 9.26 -8.90
C THR A 50 8.79 8.90 -7.43
N THR A 51 8.66 7.61 -7.12
CA THR A 51 8.98 7.04 -5.81
C THR A 51 10.42 7.36 -5.39
N SER A 52 11.38 7.46 -6.30
CA SER A 52 12.76 7.87 -5.97
C SER A 52 12.90 9.30 -5.42
N ASN A 53 12.09 10.25 -5.90
CA ASN A 53 12.20 11.66 -5.49
C ASN A 53 11.23 12.04 -4.35
N TYR A 54 10.13 11.30 -4.24
CA TYR A 54 9.04 11.63 -3.32
C TYR A 54 8.73 10.52 -2.31
N ALA A 55 9.45 9.39 -2.29
CA ALA A 55 9.24 8.32 -1.29
C ALA A 55 9.27 8.87 0.14
N ALA A 56 10.18 9.80 0.46
CA ALA A 56 10.27 10.38 1.79
C ALA A 56 8.99 11.12 2.22
N MET A 57 8.24 11.69 1.26
CA MET A 57 6.97 12.37 1.51
C MET A 57 5.77 11.42 1.40
N LEU A 58 5.78 10.51 0.44
CA LEU A 58 4.68 9.59 0.17
C LEU A 58 4.60 8.47 1.21
N TYR A 59 5.74 8.00 1.71
CA TYR A 59 5.81 6.95 2.71
C TYR A 59 4.93 7.23 3.95
N PRO A 60 5.08 8.36 4.68
CA PRO A 60 4.27 8.61 5.86
C PRO A 60 2.77 8.71 5.51
N VAL A 61 2.41 9.18 4.32
CA VAL A 61 1.00 9.23 3.89
C VAL A 61 0.44 7.83 3.69
N VAL A 62 1.16 6.97 2.95
CA VAL A 62 0.75 5.58 2.70
C VAL A 62 0.70 4.79 4.00
N GLU A 63 1.70 4.95 4.88
CA GLU A 63 1.73 4.33 6.21
C GLU A 63 0.52 4.74 7.05
N THR A 64 0.15 6.03 7.08
CA THR A 64 -0.98 6.51 7.88
C THR A 64 -2.35 6.01 7.36
N CYS A 65 -2.44 5.61 6.08
CA CYS A 65 -3.65 5.02 5.52
C CYS A 65 -3.95 3.62 6.08
N LEU A 66 -2.97 2.94 6.68
CA LEU A 66 -3.09 1.55 7.07
C LEU A 66 -3.84 1.38 8.40
N PRO A 67 -4.65 0.31 8.53
CA PRO A 67 -5.22 -0.08 9.81
C PRO A 67 -4.11 -0.41 10.84
N VAL A 68 -4.42 -0.24 12.12
CA VAL A 68 -3.45 -0.44 13.22
C VAL A 68 -2.90 -1.87 13.24
N GLU A 69 -3.73 -2.84 12.90
CA GLU A 69 -3.40 -4.26 12.82
C GLU A 69 -2.36 -4.53 11.74
N ILE A 70 -2.52 -3.89 10.58
CA ILE A 70 -1.60 -3.98 9.44
C ILE A 70 -0.30 -3.24 9.74
N LEU A 71 -0.36 -2.08 10.40
CA LEU A 71 0.83 -1.36 10.86
C LEU A 71 1.68 -2.20 11.81
N LYS A 72 1.06 -2.87 12.78
CA LYS A 72 1.76 -3.79 13.68
C LYS A 72 2.42 -4.96 12.94
N ALA A 73 1.76 -5.49 11.91
CA ALA A 73 2.34 -6.53 11.07
C ALA A 73 3.52 -6.00 10.23
N TRP A 74 3.39 -4.80 9.69
CA TRP A 74 4.43 -4.09 8.95
C TRP A 74 5.67 -3.79 9.81
N ASP A 75 5.50 -3.29 11.03
CA ASP A 75 6.62 -3.05 11.97
C ASP A 75 7.42 -4.33 12.23
N ARG A 76 6.72 -5.44 12.48
CA ARG A 76 7.36 -6.76 12.67
C ARG A 76 8.11 -7.21 11.41
N TYR A 77 7.54 -6.98 10.23
CA TYR A 77 8.17 -7.30 8.96
C TYR A 77 9.45 -6.46 8.74
N ARG A 78 9.39 -5.16 9.00
CA ARG A 78 10.52 -4.23 8.88
C ARG A 78 11.67 -4.60 9.82
N LEU A 79 11.39 -4.83 11.10
CA LEU A 79 12.41 -5.20 12.09
C LEU A 79 13.15 -6.49 11.67
N ASN A 80 12.44 -7.46 11.10
CA ASN A 80 13.05 -8.69 10.61
C ASN A 80 13.95 -8.50 9.38
N ARG A 81 13.68 -7.48 8.54
CA ARG A 81 14.54 -7.11 7.39
C ARG A 81 15.74 -6.28 7.81
N GLU A 82 15.58 -5.36 8.75
CA GLU A 82 16.67 -4.52 9.28
C GLU A 82 17.80 -5.35 9.91
N VAL A 83 17.51 -6.58 10.34
CA VAL A 83 18.50 -7.55 10.83
C VAL A 83 19.25 -8.27 9.68
N LYS A 84 18.69 -8.31 8.48
CA LYS A 84 19.16 -9.13 7.34
C LYS A 84 19.76 -8.34 6.19
N GLU A 85 19.36 -7.08 6.02
CA GLU A 85 19.71 -6.23 4.88
C GLU A 85 20.35 -4.91 5.34
N ASP A 86 21.07 -4.24 4.43
CA ASP A 86 21.69 -2.95 4.71
C ASP A 86 20.64 -1.86 5.04
N PRO A 87 20.77 -1.11 6.16
CA PRO A 87 19.79 -0.12 6.58
C PRO A 87 19.55 1.02 5.58
N VAL A 88 20.54 1.37 4.74
CA VAL A 88 20.43 2.40 3.72
C VAL A 88 19.52 1.91 2.59
N LEU A 89 19.76 0.68 2.12
CA LEU A 89 18.95 0.06 1.06
C LEU A 89 17.48 -0.14 1.51
N ILE A 90 17.25 -0.49 2.78
CA ILE A 90 15.90 -0.63 3.33
C ILE A 90 15.15 0.71 3.29
N LYS A 91 15.84 1.81 3.63
CA LYS A 91 15.24 3.16 3.66
C LYS A 91 14.96 3.68 2.26
N GLU A 92 15.87 3.48 1.31
CA GLU A 92 15.65 3.89 -0.09
C GLU A 92 14.44 3.17 -0.72
N LYS A 93 14.26 1.89 -0.41
CA LYS A 93 13.17 1.06 -0.95
C LYS A 93 11.99 0.92 0.01
N VAL A 94 11.87 1.79 1.03
CA VAL A 94 10.90 1.60 2.10
C VAL A 94 9.45 1.58 1.60
N LEU A 95 9.12 2.43 0.63
CA LEU A 95 7.80 2.51 0.01
C LEU A 95 7.51 1.28 -0.88
N GLU A 96 8.50 0.82 -1.64
CA GLU A 96 8.39 -0.40 -2.44
C GLU A 96 8.19 -1.63 -1.55
N ASN A 97 8.97 -1.72 -0.46
CA ASN A 97 8.86 -2.78 0.53
C ASN A 97 7.48 -2.78 1.19
N LEU A 98 6.92 -1.59 1.47
CA LEU A 98 5.58 -1.47 2.05
C LEU A 98 4.50 -1.95 1.07
N MET A 99 4.56 -1.52 -0.18
CA MET A 99 3.61 -1.97 -1.21
C MET A 99 3.72 -3.48 -1.48
N SER A 100 4.93 -4.03 -1.44
CA SER A 100 5.16 -5.48 -1.53
C SER A 100 4.55 -6.21 -0.34
N PHE A 101 4.75 -5.72 0.88
CA PHE A 101 4.15 -6.29 2.08
C PHE A 101 2.61 -6.29 2.00
N LEU A 102 2.00 -5.16 1.63
CA LEU A 102 0.54 -5.07 1.48
C LEU A 102 0.00 -6.07 0.46
N ARG A 103 0.72 -6.28 -0.65
CA ARG A 103 0.36 -7.29 -1.65
C ARG A 103 0.31 -8.69 -1.03
N HIS A 104 1.30 -9.06 -0.22
CA HIS A 104 1.34 -10.36 0.45
C HIS A 104 0.23 -10.51 1.50
N GLU A 105 -0.11 -9.46 2.24
CA GLU A 105 -1.23 -9.49 3.19
C GLU A 105 -2.58 -9.65 2.47
N VAL A 106 -2.79 -8.98 1.32
CA VAL A 106 -3.99 -9.15 0.50
C VAL A 106 -4.08 -10.58 -0.04
N GLU A 107 -3.01 -11.11 -0.63
CA GLU A 107 -2.99 -12.50 -1.11
C GLU A 107 -3.22 -13.49 0.04
N GLY A 108 -2.63 -13.23 1.21
CA GLY A 108 -2.84 -14.03 2.42
C GLY A 108 -4.29 -14.02 2.91
N GLU A 109 -4.98 -12.87 2.86
CA GLU A 109 -6.40 -12.75 3.19
C GLU A 109 -7.26 -13.56 2.20
N GLU A 110 -6.99 -13.46 0.90
CA GLU A 110 -7.68 -14.23 -0.14
C GLU A 110 -7.51 -15.75 0.07
N HIS A 111 -6.29 -16.21 0.38
CA HIS A 111 -6.02 -17.61 0.69
C HIS A 111 -6.76 -18.10 1.94
N ARG A 112 -6.90 -17.26 2.97
CA ARG A 112 -7.65 -17.61 4.19
C ARG A 112 -9.15 -17.74 3.91
N VAL A 113 -9.71 -16.82 3.13
CA VAL A 113 -11.12 -16.90 2.69
C VAL A 113 -11.35 -18.15 1.84
N LEU A 114 -10.44 -18.49 0.94
CA LEU A 114 -10.51 -19.74 0.16
C LEU A 114 -10.45 -20.98 1.05
N ALA A 115 -9.58 -21.01 2.07
CA ALA A 115 -9.52 -22.13 3.01
C ALA A 115 -10.84 -22.25 3.80
N GLU A 116 -11.36 -21.16 4.35
CA GLU A 116 -12.61 -21.15 5.12
C GLU A 116 -13.82 -21.61 4.29
N THR A 117 -13.90 -21.17 3.03
CA THR A 117 -14.97 -21.55 2.10
C THR A 117 -14.81 -22.99 1.56
N ALA A 118 -13.59 -23.48 1.38
CA ALA A 118 -13.31 -24.85 0.99
C ALA A 118 -13.67 -25.87 2.08
N PHE A 119 -13.51 -25.50 3.36
CA PHE A 119 -13.95 -26.36 4.48
C PHE A 119 -15.46 -26.26 4.77
N GLY A 120 -16.11 -25.13 4.45
CA GLY A 120 -17.56 -24.95 4.62
C GLY A 120 -18.42 -25.59 3.51
N SER A 121 -17.82 -25.88 2.37
CA SER A 121 -18.50 -26.50 1.22
C SER A 121 -18.09 -27.96 1.15
N GLY A 122 -18.91 -28.87 1.67
CA GLY A 122 -18.71 -30.31 1.58
C GLY A 122 -18.78 -30.84 0.14
N ILE A 123 -17.80 -30.49 -0.71
CA ILE A 123 -17.58 -31.06 -2.02
C ILE A 123 -16.24 -31.77 -1.99
N PHE A 124 -16.21 -32.88 -1.25
CA PHE A 124 -15.36 -34.00 -1.60
C PHE A 124 -16.24 -34.98 -2.37
N PRO A 125 -16.19 -35.04 -3.71
CA PRO A 125 -16.68 -36.21 -4.40
C PRO A 125 -15.66 -37.32 -4.11
N ILE A 126 -16.14 -38.32 -3.36
CA ILE A 126 -15.45 -39.59 -3.11
C ILE A 126 -15.38 -40.37 -4.43
#